data_AF-A0AA39FL25-F1
#
_entry.id   AF-A0AA39FL25-F1
#
_cell.length_a   1.000
_cell.length_b   1.000
_cell.length_c   1.000
_cell.angle_alpha   90.00
_cell.angle_beta   90.00
_cell.angle_gamma   90.00
#
_symmetry.space_group_name_H-M   'P 1'
#
loop_
_entity.id
_entity.type
_entity.pdbx_description
1 polymer ?
#
loop_
_entity_poly.entity_id
_entity_poly.type
_entity_poly.pdbx_seq_one_letter_code
_entity_poly.pdbx_strand_id
1 'polypeptide(L)'
;MSSPLHVQRVRILYKTILKLHRGLPVEMQSLGNNYVRDEFRRHKNCNSSQADIFMNEWVQYTVSLAEQLGLHGPINAANKFGKNLKKEDLQQLRDEQIYQLYELMLASSGKSSKDKFI
;
A
#
# COMPACT_ATOMS: atom_id res chain seq x y z
N MET A 1 13.24 -1.35 25.72
CA MET A 1 13.94 -0.48 24.74
C MET A 1 14.15 -1.27 23.45
N SER A 2 13.90 -0.68 22.28
CA SER A 2 14.05 -1.37 21.00
C SER A 2 15.52 -1.66 20.68
N SER A 3 15.82 -2.86 20.19
CA SER A 3 17.19 -3.25 19.81
C SER A 3 17.76 -2.30 18.74
N PRO A 4 19.03 -1.88 18.83
CA PRO A 4 19.68 -1.04 17.81
C PRO A 4 19.59 -1.64 16.39
N LEU A 5 19.69 -2.96 16.27
CA LEU A 5 19.53 -3.67 15.00
C LEU A 5 18.11 -3.54 14.43
N HIS A 6 17.09 -3.60 15.29
CA HIS A 6 15.70 -3.40 14.88
C HIS A 6 15.48 -1.98 14.35
N VAL A 7 15.98 -0.96 15.07
CA VAL A 7 15.89 0.45 14.63
C VAL A 7 16.57 0.66 13.27
N GLN A 8 17.72 0.02 13.06
CA GLN A 8 18.42 0.07 11.77
C GLN A 8 17.58 -0.58 10.65
N ARG A 9 17.01 -1.77 10.88
CA ARG A 9 16.14 -2.46 9.91
C ARG A 9 14.92 -1.63 9.52
N VAL A 10 14.22 -1.06 10.51
CA VAL A 10 13.08 -0.16 10.29
C VAL A 10 13.48 1.03 9.42
N ARG A 11 14.62 1.66 9.73
CA ARG A 11 15.11 2.84 8.96
C ARG A 11 15.47 2.48 7.52
N ILE A 12 16.10 1.32 7.30
CA ILE A 12 16.43 0.83 5.95
C ILE A 12 15.14 0.60 5.17
N LEU A 13 14.18 -0.13 5.74
CA LEU A 13 12.90 -0.42 5.09
C LEU A 13 12.15 0.86 4.69
N TYR A 14 11.99 1.80 5.64
CA TYR A 14 11.35 3.09 5.39
C TYR A 14 12.01 3.85 4.23
N LYS A 15 13.34 3.93 4.19
CA LYS A 15 14.07 4.62 3.12
C LYS A 15 13.95 3.89 1.78
N THR A 16 13.98 2.56 1.78
CA THR A 16 13.82 1.75 0.57
C THR A 16 12.44 1.96 -0.06
N ILE A 17 11.37 1.95 0.75
CA ILE A 17 10.00 2.22 0.28
C ILE A 17 9.93 3.60 -0.40
N LEU A 18 10.41 4.65 0.28
CA LEU A 18 10.41 6.00 -0.28
C LEU A 18 11.25 6.14 -1.56
N LYS A 19 12.31 5.34 -1.71
CA LYS A 19 13.10 5.28 -2.95
C LYS A 19 12.30 4.64 -4.08
N LEU A 20 11.62 3.51 -3.82
CA LEU A 20 10.78 2.84 -4.81
C LEU A 20 9.59 3.70 -5.23
N HIS A 21 8.98 4.45 -4.31
CA HIS A 21 7.89 5.38 -4.62
C HIS A 21 8.26 6.43 -5.68
N ARG A 22 9.55 6.74 -5.88
CA ARG A 22 9.99 7.64 -6.96
C ARG A 22 9.81 7.06 -8.35
N GLY A 23 9.58 5.75 -8.45
CA GLY A 23 9.22 5.08 -9.69
C GLY A 23 7.71 5.05 -9.97
N LEU A 24 6.89 5.56 -9.06
CA LEU A 24 5.43 5.60 -9.24
C LEU A 24 4.98 6.88 -9.96
N PRO A 25 3.79 6.87 -10.60
CA PRO A 25 3.13 8.10 -11.05
C PRO A 25 2.97 9.12 -9.91
N VAL A 26 2.99 10.42 -10.23
CA VAL A 26 3.10 11.52 -9.26
C VAL A 26 2.01 11.46 -8.19
N GLU A 27 0.77 11.19 -8.59
CA GLU A 27 -0.39 11.14 -7.70
C GLU A 27 -0.26 9.96 -6.73
N MET A 28 0.13 8.79 -7.25
CA MET A 28 0.32 7.57 -6.47
C MET A 28 1.52 7.67 -5.53
N GLN A 29 2.61 8.30 -5.98
CA GLN A 29 3.78 8.61 -5.16
C GLN A 29 3.40 9.51 -3.98
N SER A 30 2.67 10.60 -4.24
CA SER A 30 2.28 11.56 -3.20
C SER A 30 1.40 10.89 -2.14
N LEU A 31 0.37 10.16 -2.58
CA LEU A 31 -0.52 9.40 -1.70
C LEU A 31 0.26 8.37 -0.87
N GLY A 32 1.10 7.57 -1.52
CA GLY A 32 1.90 6.54 -0.88
C GLY A 32 2.90 7.11 0.13
N ASN A 33 3.59 8.20 -0.18
CA ASN A 33 4.55 8.83 0.73
C ASN A 33 3.89 9.31 2.02
N ASN A 34 2.69 9.87 1.92
CA ASN A 34 1.93 10.30 3.09
C ASN A 34 1.47 9.11 3.93
N TYR A 35 0.94 8.08 3.29
CA TYR A 35 0.50 6.86 3.96
C TYR A 35 1.64 6.15 4.71
N VAL A 36 2.80 5.95 4.06
CA VAL A 36 3.99 5.33 4.68
C VAL A 36 4.44 6.11 5.92
N ARG A 37 4.47 7.45 5.82
CA ARG A 37 4.88 8.30 6.93
C ARG A 37 3.96 8.13 8.13
N ASP A 38 2.66 8.11 7.89
CA ASP A 38 1.66 8.01 8.95
C ASP A 38 1.63 6.60 9.56
N GLU A 39 1.74 5.54 8.76
CA GLU A 39 1.75 4.16 9.25
C GLU A 39 2.98 3.86 10.12
N PHE A 40 4.19 4.26 9.68
CA PHE A 40 5.40 4.08 10.48
C PHE A 40 5.36 4.92 11.77
N ARG A 41 4.70 6.09 11.74
CA ARG A 41 4.49 6.90 12.96
C ARG A 41 3.54 6.21 13.93
N ARG A 42 2.41 5.68 13.43
CA ARG A 42 1.41 4.96 14.24
C ARG A 42 2.00 3.71 14.89
N HIS A 43 2.93 3.03 14.21
CA HIS A 43 3.56 1.80 14.70
C HIS A 43 4.81 2.02 15.55
N LYS A 44 5.19 3.27 15.86
CA LYS A 44 6.43 3.57 16.62
C LYS A 44 6.46 2.93 18.02
N ASN A 45 5.29 2.76 18.65
CA ASN A 45 5.15 2.28 20.03
C ASN A 45 4.42 0.93 20.12
N CYS A 46 4.32 0.18 19.03
CA CYS A 46 3.68 -1.14 19.06
C CYS A 46 4.53 -2.16 19.83
N ASN A 47 3.90 -3.26 20.26
CA ASN A 47 4.62 -4.34 20.93
C ASN A 47 5.46 -5.16 19.94
N SER A 48 6.35 -6.03 20.43
CA SER A 48 7.28 -6.77 19.57
C SER A 48 6.56 -7.64 18.52
N SER A 49 5.48 -8.32 18.90
CA SER A 49 4.74 -9.19 17.98
C SER A 49 4.07 -8.39 16.86
N GLN A 50 3.46 -7.25 17.20
CA GLN A 50 2.90 -6.32 16.22
C GLN A 50 3.99 -5.73 15.32
N ALA A 51 5.15 -5.40 15.88
CA ALA A 51 6.28 -4.88 15.12
C ALA A 51 6.81 -5.92 14.11
N ASP A 52 6.87 -7.19 14.49
CA ASP A 52 7.32 -8.28 13.61
C ASP A 52 6.35 -8.49 12.45
N ILE A 53 5.04 -8.53 12.74
CA ILE A 53 3.99 -8.61 11.70
C ILE A 53 4.08 -7.40 10.77
N PHE A 54 4.14 -6.18 11.32
CA PHE A 54 4.26 -4.95 10.56
C PHE A 54 5.49 -4.99 9.64
N MET A 55 6.67 -5.33 10.18
CA MET A 55 7.89 -5.38 9.39
C MET A 55 7.81 -6.41 8.26
N ASN A 56 7.22 -7.58 8.50
CA ASN A 56 7.04 -8.60 7.47
C ASN A 56 6.12 -8.12 6.35
N GLU A 57 4.95 -7.57 6.67
CA GLU A 57 4.00 -7.05 5.67
C GLU A 57 4.62 -5.92 4.82
N TRP A 58 5.33 -4.99 5.45
CA TRP A 58 6.00 -3.89 4.74
C TRP A 58 7.19 -4.35 3.88
N VAL A 59 7.89 -5.42 4.28
CA VAL A 59 8.90 -6.06 3.42
C VAL A 59 8.22 -6.70 2.21
N GLN A 60 7.12 -7.44 2.38
CA GLN A 60 6.39 -8.05 1.26
C GLN A 60 5.84 -7.00 0.29
N TYR A 61 5.28 -5.90 0.82
CA TYR A 61 4.90 -4.75 0.01
C TYR A 61 6.08 -4.23 -0.82
N THR A 62 7.23 -3.99 -0.17
CA THR A 62 8.45 -3.48 -0.82
C THR A 62 8.93 -4.38 -1.94
N VAL A 63 8.97 -5.71 -1.72
CA VAL A 63 9.35 -6.69 -2.73
C VAL A 63 8.39 -6.65 -3.91
N SER A 64 7.08 -6.70 -3.66
CA SER A 64 6.08 -6.66 -4.73
C SER A 64 6.12 -5.38 -5.55
N LEU A 65 6.39 -4.24 -4.90
CA LEU A 65 6.51 -2.96 -5.57
C LEU A 65 7.77 -2.91 -6.44
N ALA A 66 8.90 -3.43 -5.94
CA ALA A 66 10.14 -3.50 -6.69
C ALA A 66 10.00 -4.39 -7.94
N GLU A 67 9.33 -5.53 -7.82
CA GLU A 67 9.02 -6.42 -8.95
C GLU A 67 8.17 -5.69 -10.00
N GLN A 68 7.08 -5.03 -9.59
CA GLN A 68 6.22 -4.29 -10.52
C GLN A 68 7.00 -3.18 -11.23
N LEU A 69 7.79 -2.39 -10.50
CA LEU A 69 8.60 -1.34 -11.11
C LEU A 69 9.65 -1.90 -12.09
N GLY A 70 10.21 -3.07 -11.82
CA GLY A 70 11.15 -3.74 -12.73
C GLY A 70 10.49 -4.34 -13.97
N LEU A 71 9.26 -4.85 -13.86
CA LEU A 71 8.50 -5.46 -14.96
C LEU A 71 7.93 -4.45 -15.94
N HIS A 72 7.64 -3.23 -15.48
CA HIS A 72 6.88 -2.25 -16.24
C HIS A 72 7.71 -1.30 -17.14
N GLY A 73 9.03 -1.52 -17.25
CA GLY A 73 9.89 -0.72 -18.13
C GLY A 73 9.84 0.79 -17.82
N PRO A 74 10.05 1.68 -18.81
CA PRO A 74 9.89 3.12 -18.62
C PRO A 74 8.49 3.47 -18.08
N ILE A 75 8.44 4.36 -17.09
CA ILE A 75 7.21 4.73 -16.40
C ILE A 75 6.25 5.39 -17.39
N ASN A 76 5.12 4.75 -17.66
CA ASN A 76 4.04 5.30 -18.47
C ASN A 76 2.70 5.09 -17.75
N ALA A 77 1.70 5.91 -18.09
CA ALA A 77 0.36 5.84 -17.51
C ALA A 77 -0.37 4.50 -17.75
N ALA A 78 0.13 3.67 -18.68
CA ALA A 78 -0.39 2.33 -18.94
C ALA A 78 0.09 1.27 -17.93
N ASN A 79 1.09 1.58 -17.10
CA ASN A 79 1.65 0.65 -16.14
C ASN A 79 0.65 0.42 -15.01
N LYS A 80 0.07 -0.80 -14.98
CA LYS A 80 -0.89 -1.20 -13.95
C LYS A 80 -0.13 -1.63 -12.69
N PHE A 81 -0.23 -0.84 -11.63
CA PHE A 81 0.31 -1.18 -10.32
C PHE A 81 -0.71 -1.89 -9.45
N GLY A 82 -0.23 -2.71 -8.51
CA GLY A 82 -1.05 -3.46 -7.57
C GLY A 82 -1.34 -4.89 -8.00
N LYS A 83 -2.13 -5.58 -7.18
CA LYS A 83 -2.60 -6.96 -7.42
C LYS A 83 -4.11 -6.97 -7.31
N ASN A 84 -4.76 -7.84 -8.08
CA ASN A 84 -6.19 -8.06 -7.94
C ASN A 84 -6.48 -8.67 -6.56
N LEU A 85 -7.49 -8.14 -5.87
CA LEU A 85 -7.97 -8.72 -4.63
C LEU A 85 -8.62 -10.08 -4.92
N LYS A 86 -8.24 -11.09 -4.14
CA LYS A 86 -8.88 -12.39 -4.22
C LYS A 86 -10.19 -12.37 -3.45
N LYS A 87 -11.04 -13.37 -3.71
CA LYS A 87 -12.33 -13.49 -3.01
C LYS A 87 -12.14 -13.67 -1.51
N GLU A 88 -11.08 -14.37 -1.13
CA GLU A 88 -10.73 -14.64 0.27
C GLU A 88 -10.30 -13.36 1.00
N ASP A 89 -9.63 -12.44 0.31
CA ASP A 89 -9.22 -11.14 0.88
C ASP A 89 -10.45 -10.28 1.18
N LEU A 90 -11.46 -10.31 0.30
CA LEU A 90 -12.72 -9.57 0.50
C LEU A 90 -13.52 -10.10 1.69
N GLN A 91 -13.45 -11.40 1.99
CA GLN A 91 -14.14 -12.00 3.13
C GLN A 91 -13.56 -11.56 4.49
N GLN A 92 -12.35 -11.01 4.51
CA GLN A 92 -11.72 -10.47 5.72
C GLN A 92 -12.15 -9.03 6.03
N LEU A 93 -12.82 -8.37 5.08
CA LEU A 93 -13.29 -7.00 5.22
C LEU A 93 -14.69 -6.98 5.84
N ARG A 94 -14.96 -5.95 6.66
CA ARG A 94 -16.33 -5.67 7.13
C ARG A 94 -17.20 -5.16 5.98
N ASP A 95 -18.51 -5.34 6.08
CA ASP A 95 -19.47 -4.91 5.05
C ASP A 95 -19.30 -3.43 4.66
N GLU A 96 -19.07 -2.56 5.64
CA GLU A 96 -18.80 -1.13 5.40
C GLU A 96 -17.53 -0.88 4.58
N GLN A 97 -16.47 -1.67 4.81
CA GLN A 97 -15.21 -1.56 4.08
C GLN A 97 -15.36 -2.08 2.64
N ILE A 98 -16.15 -3.13 2.45
CA ILE A 98 -16.50 -3.66 1.12
C ILE A 98 -17.29 -2.60 0.35
N TYR A 99 -18.27 -1.96 0.99
CA TYR A 99 -19.06 -0.90 0.38
C TYR A 99 -18.20 0.31 -0.01
N GLN A 100 -17.32 0.78 0.88
CA GLN A 100 -16.38 1.86 0.59
C GLN A 100 -15.45 1.52 -0.59
N LEU A 101 -14.95 0.29 -0.63
CA LEU A 101 -14.10 -0.17 -1.72
C LEU A 101 -14.86 -0.21 -3.06
N TYR A 102 -16.14 -0.61 -3.02
CA TYR A 102 -17.01 -0.61 -4.19
C TYR A 102 -17.28 0.80 -4.72
N GLU A 103 -17.61 1.75 -3.84
CA GLU A 103 -17.81 3.16 -4.20
C GLU A 103 -16.52 3.78 -4.78
N LEU A 104 -15.36 3.43 -4.22
CA LEU A 104 -14.07 3.85 -4.76
C LEU A 104 -13.83 3.31 -6.19
N MET A 105 -14.16 2.04 -6.45
CA MET A 105 -14.07 1.43 -7.78
C MET A 105 -14.99 2.15 -8.79
N LEU A 106 -16.22 2.49 -8.39
CA LEU A 106 -17.15 3.24 -9.22
C LEU A 106 -16.62 4.64 -9.55
N ALA A 107 -16.18 5.39 -8.54
CA ALA A 107 -15.63 6.74 -8.70
C ALA A 107 -14.39 6.76 -9.61
N SER A 108 -13.51 5.78 -9.48
CA SER A 108 -12.28 5.67 -10.29
C SER A 108 -12.51 5.16 -11.71
N SER A 109 -13.57 4.37 -11.96
CA SER A 109 -13.92 3.86 -13.30
C SER A 109 -14.86 4.79 -14.09
N GLY A 110 -15.28 5.91 -13.49
CA GLY A 110 -16.22 6.86 -14.09
C GLY A 110 -17.65 6.33 -14.19
N LYS A 111 -17.98 5.22 -13.51
CA LYS A 111 -19.33 4.65 -13.45
C LYS A 111 -20.00 5.19 -12.19
N SER A 112 -21.04 6.01 -12.32
CA SER A 112 -21.69 6.59 -11.13
C SER A 112 -22.63 5.57 -10.49
N SER A 113 -22.67 5.51 -9.15
CA SER A 113 -23.70 4.74 -8.41
C SER A 113 -25.14 5.21 -8.76
N LYS A 114 -25.27 6.42 -9.35
CA LYS A 114 -26.54 6.99 -9.83
C LYS A 114 -27.10 6.34 -11.10
N ASP A 115 -26.31 5.56 -11.84
CA ASP A 115 -26.74 4.94 -13.11
C ASP A 115 -27.56 3.64 -12.92
N LYS A 116 -27.89 3.27 -11.68
CA LYS A 116 -28.62 2.02 -11.38
C LYS A 116 -30.07 2.21 -10.91
N PHE A 117 -30.56 3.44 -10.82
CA PHE A 117 -31.93 3.75 -10.37
C PHE A 117 -32.73 4.61 -11.36
N ILE A 118 -32.35 4.60 -12.65
CA ILE A 118 -33.15 5.16 -13.74
C ILE A 118 -33.47 4.04 -14.72
#